data_AF-A0A2N0PIW9-F1
#
_entry.id   AF-A0A2N0PIW9-F1
#
_cell.length_a   1.000
_cell.length_b   1.000
_cell.length_c   1.000
_cell.angle_alpha   90.00
_cell.angle_beta   90.00
_cell.angle_gamma   90.00
#
_symmetry.space_group_name_H-M   'P 1'
#
loop_
_entity.id
_entity.type
_entity.pdbx_description
1 polymer ?
#
loop_
_entity_poly.entity_id
_entity_poly.type
_entity_poly.pdbx_seq_one_letter_code
_entity_poly.pdbx_strand_id
1 'polypeptide(L)'
;MHLDSSVSSSGQSLDSPFNVKDLVRNPNFSLDKVRTLFAGYEEENKMKIEDEVIEDIYTQTNGHAGLVCLCGRAIEDNLISKIKGDRILSHGVWVRFKLISLMDEIAQYQTFKRMINSLLDSSAMTAVRFFRDYFLLEDVEHEVKIVDTDSADFLAAEGVLIPVTERAERAFRLSSPMVRNIVLQRVIPKSAIQSFDKSIIKYACERSFEIAKVRVNSERNQSVPRESVYDSELYRVLWNWLSGFGFQITGQWHLINRNDNNGRNKHSYSDIVITSPRAQVIVLELLATATVGELSEHYNRVLNYARLLSANESWIVHFTCEDDYNEKSHWPSDGLLQQELSVAHFYHDTDFRRVDMTVCWWNNNRNDKSTYKYAVQL
;
A
#
# COMPACT_ATOMS: atom_id res chain seq x y z
N MET A 1 -50.75 -30.11 -18.77
CA MET A 1 -51.25 -31.50 -18.84
C MET A 1 -50.17 -32.40 -18.30
N HIS A 2 -50.53 -33.15 -17.27
CA HIS A 2 -49.71 -34.13 -16.58
C HIS A 2 -49.06 -35.15 -17.51
N LEU A 3 -47.82 -35.50 -17.20
CA LEU A 3 -47.31 -36.86 -17.38
C LEU A 3 -46.54 -37.20 -16.10
N ASP A 4 -47.21 -37.93 -15.23
CA ASP A 4 -46.59 -38.65 -14.12
C ASP A 4 -45.83 -39.85 -14.68
N SER A 5 -44.58 -40.02 -14.25
CA SER A 5 -43.91 -41.32 -14.28
C SER A 5 -43.26 -41.57 -12.93
N SER A 6 -43.96 -42.40 -12.14
CA SER A 6 -43.44 -43.03 -10.93
C SER A 6 -42.28 -43.96 -11.28
N VAL A 7 -41.09 -43.69 -10.72
CA VAL A 7 -40.01 -44.68 -10.65
C VAL A 7 -39.49 -44.76 -9.21
N SER A 8 -39.33 -46.02 -8.81
CA SER A 8 -38.97 -46.60 -7.54
C SER A 8 -37.77 -46.00 -6.81
N SER A 9 -37.90 -46.00 -5.49
CA SER A 9 -36.87 -45.81 -4.47
C SER A 9 -35.68 -46.78 -4.61
N SER A 10 -34.51 -46.25 -4.93
CA SER A 10 -33.22 -46.76 -4.46
C SER A 10 -32.38 -45.57 -4.00
N GLY A 11 -32.06 -45.55 -2.71
CA GLY A 11 -31.39 -44.44 -2.04
C GLY A 11 -29.93 -44.31 -2.40
N GLN A 12 -29.64 -43.55 -3.46
CA GLN A 12 -28.38 -42.82 -3.58
C GLN A 12 -28.76 -41.34 -3.59
N SER A 13 -28.38 -40.63 -2.54
CA SER A 13 -28.40 -39.17 -2.55
C SER A 13 -27.48 -38.72 -3.68
N LEU A 14 -28.08 -38.33 -4.80
CA LEU A 14 -27.40 -37.52 -5.83
C LEU A 14 -27.21 -36.12 -5.24
N ASP A 15 -26.40 -36.02 -4.18
CA ASP A 15 -25.80 -34.77 -3.79
C ASP A 15 -24.90 -34.34 -4.94
N SER A 16 -25.13 -33.13 -5.45
CA SER A 16 -24.28 -32.54 -6.49
C SER A 16 -22.81 -32.64 -6.08
N PRO A 17 -21.87 -32.99 -6.98
CA PRO A 17 -20.44 -32.93 -6.67
C PRO A 17 -19.94 -31.50 -6.40
N PHE A 18 -20.81 -30.50 -6.59
CA PHE A 18 -20.60 -29.10 -6.21
C PHE A 18 -21.43 -28.71 -4.97
N ASN A 19 -21.93 -29.68 -4.19
CA ASN A 19 -22.62 -29.41 -2.94
C ASN A 19 -21.60 -28.91 -1.91
N VAL A 20 -21.81 -27.70 -1.39
CA VAL A 20 -20.93 -27.00 -0.42
C VAL A 20 -20.83 -27.75 0.93
N LYS A 21 -21.57 -28.85 1.09
CA LYS A 21 -21.50 -29.74 2.26
C LYS A 21 -20.13 -30.40 2.44
N ASP A 22 -19.44 -30.73 1.35
CA ASP A 22 -18.10 -31.30 1.40
C ASP A 22 -17.06 -30.25 0.98
N LEU A 23 -16.53 -29.53 1.96
CA LEU A 23 -15.49 -28.54 1.76
C LEU A 23 -14.17 -29.25 1.41
N VAL A 24 -13.98 -29.60 0.14
CA VAL A 24 -12.71 -30.17 -0.35
C VAL A 24 -11.64 -29.09 -0.28
N ARG A 25 -10.80 -29.16 0.75
CA ARG A 25 -9.67 -28.26 0.91
C ARG A 25 -8.56 -28.67 -0.06
N ASN A 26 -8.31 -27.82 -1.06
CA ASN A 26 -7.13 -27.97 -1.90
C ASN A 26 -5.95 -27.30 -1.17
N PRO A 27 -4.95 -28.06 -0.69
CA PRO A 27 -3.80 -27.46 -0.02
C PRO A 27 -3.00 -26.61 -1.00
N ASN A 28 -2.34 -25.57 -0.47
CA ASN A 28 -1.35 -24.82 -1.23
C ASN A 28 -0.26 -25.77 -1.76
N PHE A 29 0.32 -25.43 -2.90
CA PHE A 29 1.43 -26.18 -3.48
C PHE A 29 2.63 -26.14 -2.54
N SER A 30 3.33 -27.27 -2.42
CA SER A 30 4.70 -27.28 -1.90
C SER A 30 5.64 -26.65 -2.93
N LEU A 31 6.82 -26.23 -2.49
CA LEU A 31 7.87 -25.75 -3.40
C LEU A 31 8.16 -26.74 -4.53
N ASP A 32 8.19 -28.06 -4.24
CA ASP A 32 8.41 -29.10 -5.27
C ASP A 32 7.29 -29.15 -6.32
N LYS A 33 6.04 -28.93 -5.92
CA LYS A 33 4.92 -28.82 -6.87
C LYS A 33 5.04 -27.56 -7.72
N VAL A 34 5.47 -26.44 -7.14
CA VAL A 34 5.74 -25.20 -7.88
C VAL A 34 6.89 -25.41 -8.88
N ARG A 35 8.00 -26.04 -8.46
CA ARG A 35 9.10 -26.43 -9.35
C ARG A 35 8.64 -27.34 -10.49
N THR A 36 7.81 -28.33 -10.19
CA THR A 36 7.26 -29.25 -11.21
C THR A 36 6.40 -28.50 -12.22
N LEU A 37 5.55 -27.58 -11.76
CA LEU A 37 4.71 -26.75 -12.63
C LEU A 37 5.57 -25.86 -13.55
N PHE A 38 6.58 -25.18 -12.98
CA PHE A 38 7.47 -24.34 -13.77
C PHE A 38 8.40 -25.13 -14.70
N ALA A 39 8.77 -26.36 -14.36
CA ALA A 39 9.50 -27.25 -15.27
C ALA A 39 8.69 -27.57 -16.54
N GLY A 40 7.39 -27.83 -16.40
CA GLY A 40 6.50 -27.99 -17.56
C GLY A 40 6.39 -26.70 -18.38
N TYR A 41 6.25 -25.56 -17.71
CA TYR A 41 6.22 -24.25 -18.36
C TYR A 41 7.51 -23.92 -19.13
N GLU A 42 8.68 -24.24 -18.56
CA GLU A 42 9.99 -24.12 -19.22
C GLU A 42 10.06 -24.94 -20.51
N GLU A 43 9.59 -26.19 -20.48
CA GLU A 43 9.58 -27.10 -21.62
C GLU A 43 8.67 -26.56 -22.75
N GLU A 44 7.44 -26.17 -22.40
CA GLU A 44 6.47 -25.62 -23.35
C GLU A 44 6.98 -24.34 -24.04
N ASN A 45 7.60 -23.43 -23.26
CA ASN A 45 8.07 -22.14 -23.75
C ASN A 45 9.52 -22.17 -24.28
N LYS A 46 10.19 -23.32 -24.20
CA LYS A 46 11.60 -23.50 -24.60
C LYS A 46 12.52 -22.45 -23.98
N MET A 47 12.36 -22.24 -22.67
CA MET A 47 13.10 -21.27 -21.86
C MET A 47 13.58 -21.92 -20.55
N LYS A 48 14.41 -21.18 -19.81
CA LYS A 48 14.87 -21.53 -18.48
C LYS A 48 14.55 -20.43 -17.50
N ILE A 49 14.26 -20.80 -16.26
CA ILE A 49 13.96 -19.93 -15.14
C ILE A 49 14.91 -20.35 -14.02
N GLU A 50 15.67 -19.37 -13.50
CA GLU A 50 16.55 -19.62 -12.36
C GLU A 50 15.72 -20.10 -11.15
N ASP A 51 16.24 -21.08 -10.38
CA ASP A 51 15.50 -21.69 -9.28
C ASP A 51 15.12 -20.65 -8.21
N GLU A 52 15.97 -19.64 -8.00
CA GLU A 52 15.72 -18.51 -7.12
C GLU A 52 14.45 -17.71 -7.50
N VAL A 53 14.10 -17.66 -8.79
CA VAL A 53 12.83 -17.07 -9.24
C VAL A 53 11.66 -17.92 -8.77
N ILE A 54 11.76 -19.24 -8.90
CA ILE A 54 10.72 -20.19 -8.50
C ILE A 54 10.55 -20.18 -6.98
N GLU A 55 11.64 -20.13 -6.23
CA GLU A 55 11.66 -20.01 -4.77
C GLU A 55 11.04 -18.69 -4.30
N ASP A 56 11.35 -17.57 -4.96
CA ASP A 56 10.72 -16.29 -4.63
C ASP A 56 9.23 -16.30 -4.97
N ILE A 57 8.81 -16.86 -6.11
CA ILE A 57 7.37 -17.03 -6.44
C ILE A 57 6.68 -17.83 -5.35
N TYR A 58 7.25 -18.97 -4.94
CA TYR A 58 6.69 -19.77 -3.86
C TYR A 58 6.58 -18.95 -2.56
N THR A 59 7.63 -18.24 -2.19
CA THR A 59 7.68 -17.39 -0.98
C THR A 59 6.61 -16.29 -1.01
N GLN A 60 6.49 -15.55 -2.12
CA GLN A 60 5.53 -14.45 -2.24
C GLN A 60 4.08 -14.92 -2.30
N THR A 61 3.84 -16.13 -2.83
CA THR A 61 2.49 -16.68 -3.02
C THR A 61 2.07 -17.63 -1.89
N ASN A 62 2.99 -18.00 -1.02
CA ASN A 62 2.83 -19.06 -0.02
C ASN A 62 2.30 -20.38 -0.65
N GLY A 63 2.69 -20.64 -1.91
CA GLY A 63 2.21 -21.77 -2.70
C GLY A 63 0.74 -21.72 -3.13
N HIS A 64 0.03 -20.60 -2.97
CA HIS A 64 -1.37 -20.49 -3.41
C HIS A 64 -1.47 -20.69 -4.92
N ALA A 65 -2.10 -21.77 -5.37
CA ALA A 65 -2.07 -22.23 -6.76
C ALA A 65 -2.49 -21.13 -7.76
N GLY A 66 -3.58 -20.41 -7.47
CA GLY A 66 -4.04 -19.31 -8.32
C GLY A 66 -3.02 -18.18 -8.44
N LEU A 67 -2.26 -17.89 -7.37
CA LEU A 67 -1.25 -16.83 -7.38
C LEU A 67 0.02 -17.27 -8.10
N VAL A 68 0.45 -18.51 -7.88
CA VAL A 68 1.57 -19.12 -8.59
C VAL A 68 1.33 -19.06 -10.11
N CYS A 69 0.14 -19.46 -10.56
CA CYS A 69 -0.22 -19.39 -11.98
C CYS A 69 -0.28 -17.95 -12.51
N LEU A 70 -0.73 -16.99 -11.69
CA LEU A 70 -0.72 -15.58 -12.08
C LEU A 70 0.70 -15.02 -12.21
N CYS A 71 1.65 -15.45 -11.38
CA CYS A 71 3.06 -15.12 -11.58
C CYS A 71 3.58 -15.68 -12.92
N GLY A 72 3.25 -16.93 -13.25
CA GLY A 72 3.57 -17.54 -14.55
C GLY A 72 3.01 -16.75 -15.73
N ARG A 73 1.74 -16.34 -15.67
CA ARG A 73 1.13 -15.48 -16.69
C ARG A 73 1.78 -14.10 -16.75
N ALA A 74 2.09 -13.49 -15.61
CA ALA A 74 2.78 -12.20 -15.59
C ALA A 74 4.16 -12.27 -16.24
N ILE A 75 4.89 -13.39 -16.08
CA ILE A 75 6.15 -13.68 -16.79
C ILE A 75 5.90 -13.76 -18.30
N GLU A 76 4.88 -14.51 -18.71
CA GLU A 76 4.50 -14.67 -20.12
C GLU A 76 4.24 -13.32 -20.80
N ASP A 77 3.35 -12.53 -20.20
CA ASP A 77 2.87 -11.27 -20.77
C ASP A 77 3.95 -10.19 -20.79
N ASN A 78 4.85 -10.17 -19.79
CA ASN A 78 5.71 -9.01 -19.55
C ASN A 78 7.22 -9.25 -19.72
N LEU A 79 7.69 -10.49 -19.59
CA LEU A 79 9.11 -10.80 -19.48
C LEU A 79 9.64 -11.69 -20.61
N ILE A 80 8.83 -12.59 -21.18
CA ILE A 80 9.28 -13.45 -22.29
C ILE A 80 9.83 -12.62 -23.46
N SER A 81 9.20 -11.51 -23.80
CA SER A 81 9.64 -10.64 -24.89
C SER A 81 10.98 -9.94 -24.61
N LYS A 82 11.39 -9.84 -23.33
CA LYS A 82 12.59 -9.11 -22.85
C LYS A 82 13.81 -10.02 -22.66
N ILE A 83 13.64 -11.32 -22.53
CA ILE A 83 14.72 -12.32 -22.36
C ILE A 83 15.25 -12.88 -23.69
N LYS A 84 15.10 -12.12 -24.80
CA LYS A 84 15.47 -12.57 -26.15
C LYS A 84 16.99 -12.75 -26.26
N GLY A 85 17.41 -13.98 -26.53
CA GLY A 85 18.82 -14.38 -26.65
C GLY A 85 19.03 -15.63 -25.80
N ASP A 86 19.38 -15.41 -24.55
CA ASP A 86 19.78 -16.46 -23.59
C ASP A 86 18.61 -17.36 -23.18
N ARG A 87 17.36 -16.89 -23.37
CA ARG A 87 16.11 -17.56 -22.96
C ARG A 87 16.12 -18.01 -21.50
N ILE A 88 16.91 -17.33 -20.67
CA ILE A 88 16.99 -17.55 -19.24
C ILE A 88 16.34 -16.34 -18.56
N LEU A 89 15.30 -16.59 -17.78
CA LEU A 89 14.76 -15.62 -16.84
C LEU A 89 15.62 -15.66 -15.58
N SER A 90 16.47 -14.65 -15.42
CA SER A 90 17.30 -14.54 -14.22
C SER A 90 16.54 -13.93 -13.05
N HIS A 91 16.99 -14.25 -11.84
CA HIS A 91 16.49 -13.72 -10.59
C HIS A 91 16.54 -12.19 -10.55
N GLY A 92 17.61 -11.59 -11.10
CA GLY A 92 17.71 -10.13 -11.20
C GLY A 92 16.61 -9.50 -12.06
N VAL A 93 16.25 -10.12 -13.19
CA VAL A 93 15.16 -9.65 -14.06
C VAL A 93 13.81 -9.82 -13.37
N TRP A 94 13.59 -10.95 -12.69
CA TRP A 94 12.37 -11.22 -11.93
C TRP A 94 12.19 -10.25 -10.76
N VAL A 95 13.20 -10.08 -9.89
CA VAL A 95 13.14 -9.16 -8.74
C VAL A 95 12.86 -7.75 -9.22
N ARG A 96 13.53 -7.32 -10.29
CA ARG A 96 13.28 -6.02 -10.92
C ARG A 96 11.81 -5.91 -11.31
N PHE A 97 11.25 -6.87 -12.05
CA PHE A 97 9.83 -6.85 -12.44
C PHE A 97 8.86 -6.89 -11.24
N LYS A 98 9.14 -7.74 -10.25
CA LYS A 98 8.34 -7.89 -9.03
C LYS A 98 8.19 -6.56 -8.30
N LEU A 99 9.30 -5.87 -8.07
CA LEU A 99 9.32 -4.59 -7.35
C LEU A 99 8.65 -3.46 -8.15
N ILE A 100 8.58 -3.61 -9.46
CA ILE A 100 8.27 -2.53 -10.37
C ILE A 100 6.82 -2.58 -10.90
N SER A 101 6.33 -3.77 -11.22
CA SER A 101 5.10 -3.93 -12.01
C SER A 101 4.21 -5.07 -11.53
N LEU A 102 4.74 -6.10 -10.85
CA LEU A 102 3.94 -7.29 -10.56
C LEU A 102 2.66 -6.97 -9.79
N MET A 103 2.69 -6.10 -8.78
CA MET A 103 1.48 -5.77 -8.02
C MET A 103 0.43 -5.05 -8.89
N ASP A 104 0.86 -4.23 -9.85
CA ASP A 104 -0.03 -3.56 -10.79
C ASP A 104 -0.69 -4.55 -11.75
N GLU A 105 0.10 -5.50 -12.25
CA GLU A 105 -0.39 -6.59 -13.11
C GLU A 105 -1.39 -7.47 -12.34
N ILE A 106 -1.02 -7.92 -11.13
CA ILE A 106 -1.88 -8.79 -10.32
C ILE A 106 -3.19 -8.08 -9.93
N ALA A 107 -3.15 -6.79 -9.59
CA ALA A 107 -4.35 -6.02 -9.23
C ALA A 107 -5.35 -5.86 -10.39
N GLN A 108 -4.93 -6.01 -11.65
CA GLN A 108 -5.81 -5.93 -12.81
C GLN A 108 -6.64 -7.19 -13.03
N TYR A 109 -6.24 -8.33 -12.48
CA TYR A 109 -6.99 -9.57 -12.61
C TYR A 109 -8.34 -9.49 -11.91
N GLN A 110 -9.37 -10.01 -12.55
CA GLN A 110 -10.76 -9.84 -12.11
C GLN A 110 -10.99 -10.31 -10.65
N THR A 111 -10.33 -11.38 -10.21
CA THR A 111 -10.43 -11.88 -8.83
C THR A 111 -9.87 -10.87 -7.83
N PHE A 112 -8.66 -10.34 -8.07
CA PHE A 112 -8.03 -9.33 -7.21
C PHE A 112 -8.75 -8.00 -7.27
N LYS A 113 -9.20 -7.59 -8.45
CA LYS A 113 -10.02 -6.39 -8.61
C LYS A 113 -11.32 -6.49 -7.79
N ARG A 114 -11.97 -7.65 -7.76
CA ARG A 114 -13.15 -7.90 -6.92
C ARG A 114 -12.81 -7.84 -5.43
N MET A 115 -11.77 -8.55 -5.00
CA MET A 115 -11.30 -8.52 -3.61
C MET A 115 -10.99 -7.08 -3.15
N ILE A 116 -10.21 -6.33 -3.93
CA ILE A 116 -9.88 -4.93 -3.65
C ILE A 116 -11.16 -4.10 -3.54
N ASN A 117 -12.08 -4.21 -4.50
CA ASN A 117 -13.34 -3.45 -4.46
C ASN A 117 -14.21 -3.83 -3.25
N SER A 118 -14.27 -5.10 -2.88
CA SER A 118 -14.99 -5.59 -1.69
C SER A 118 -14.41 -4.98 -0.42
N LEU A 119 -13.09 -5.00 -0.27
CA LEU A 119 -12.39 -4.40 0.87
C LEU A 119 -12.49 -2.86 0.92
N LEU A 120 -12.62 -2.21 -0.24
CA LEU A 120 -12.81 -0.75 -0.33
C LEU A 120 -14.26 -0.32 -0.07
N ASP A 121 -15.21 -1.25 -0.01
CA ASP A 121 -16.61 -0.95 0.28
C ASP A 121 -16.77 -0.47 1.73
N SER A 122 -17.71 0.45 1.95
CA SER A 122 -17.98 1.01 3.28
C SER A 122 -18.40 -0.06 4.30
N SER A 123 -19.04 -1.14 3.86
CA SER A 123 -19.44 -2.26 4.72
C SER A 123 -18.25 -3.08 5.24
N ALA A 124 -17.11 -3.07 4.53
CA ALA A 124 -15.90 -3.78 4.92
C ALA A 124 -15.01 -3.00 5.90
N MET A 125 -15.40 -1.79 6.31
CA MET A 125 -14.58 -0.89 7.14
C MET A 125 -14.10 -1.56 8.45
N THR A 126 -14.97 -2.31 9.12
CA THR A 126 -14.62 -3.02 10.36
C THR A 126 -13.58 -4.10 10.10
N ALA A 127 -13.74 -4.88 9.03
CA ALA A 127 -12.79 -5.91 8.64
C ALA A 127 -11.43 -5.32 8.19
N VAL A 128 -11.41 -4.17 7.51
CA VAL A 128 -10.16 -3.49 7.14
C VAL A 128 -9.43 -2.92 8.37
N ARG A 129 -10.17 -2.36 9.33
CA ARG A 129 -9.58 -1.93 10.62
C ARG A 129 -9.03 -3.12 11.38
N PHE A 130 -9.75 -4.23 11.39
CA PHE A 130 -9.28 -5.49 11.94
C PHE A 130 -7.98 -5.94 11.26
N PHE A 131 -7.89 -5.93 9.93
CA PHE A 131 -6.64 -6.22 9.21
C PHE A 131 -5.50 -5.28 9.66
N ARG A 132 -5.77 -3.98 9.77
CA ARG A 132 -4.78 -3.00 10.23
C ARG A 132 -4.29 -3.33 11.64
N ASP A 133 -5.19 -3.63 12.56
CA ASP A 133 -4.85 -3.78 13.98
C ASP A 133 -4.06 -5.06 14.26
N TYR A 134 -4.19 -6.10 13.43
CA TYR A 134 -3.59 -7.41 13.68
C TYR A 134 -2.59 -7.88 12.62
N PHE A 135 -2.61 -7.31 11.41
CA PHE A 135 -1.82 -7.83 10.28
C PHE A 135 -1.01 -6.75 9.52
N LEU A 136 -1.09 -5.48 9.92
CA LEU A 136 -0.40 -4.37 9.22
C LEU A 136 1.12 -4.56 9.14
N LEU A 137 1.73 -5.18 10.16
CA LEU A 137 3.19 -5.36 10.28
C LEU A 137 3.63 -6.82 10.38
N GLU A 138 2.68 -7.74 10.42
CA GLU A 138 2.93 -9.16 10.60
C GLU A 138 3.23 -9.88 9.28
N ASP A 139 3.87 -11.04 9.38
CA ASP A 139 4.13 -11.93 8.25
C ASP A 139 3.12 -13.07 8.15
N VAL A 140 3.33 -14.00 7.21
CA VAL A 140 2.41 -15.13 6.95
C VAL A 140 2.48 -16.27 7.98
N GLU A 141 3.51 -16.28 8.83
CA GLU A 141 3.63 -17.24 9.91
C GLU A 141 2.99 -16.73 11.20
N HIS A 142 2.79 -15.41 11.31
CA HIS A 142 2.05 -14.83 12.41
C HIS A 142 0.60 -15.31 12.44
N GLU A 143 0.23 -15.95 13.55
CA GLU A 143 -1.13 -16.39 13.81
C GLU A 143 -1.77 -15.49 14.86
N VAL A 144 -2.97 -14.99 14.56
CA VAL A 144 -3.75 -14.19 15.48
C VAL A 144 -4.88 -15.06 16.02
N LYS A 145 -4.93 -15.19 17.35
CA LYS A 145 -6.07 -15.78 18.06
C LYS A 145 -7.11 -14.70 18.28
N ILE A 146 -8.31 -14.89 17.75
CA ILE A 146 -9.25 -13.77 17.54
C ILE A 146 -10.61 -14.08 18.14
N VAL A 147 -11.17 -13.07 18.80
CA VAL A 147 -12.54 -13.09 19.35
C VAL A 147 -13.56 -12.52 18.35
N ASP A 148 -13.18 -11.52 17.54
CA ASP A 148 -14.03 -10.98 16.45
C ASP A 148 -13.93 -11.87 15.20
N THR A 149 -14.71 -12.96 15.21
CA THR A 149 -14.69 -13.93 14.11
C THR A 149 -15.33 -13.43 12.84
N ASP A 150 -16.24 -12.44 12.88
CA ASP A 150 -16.97 -11.99 11.69
C ASP A 150 -16.04 -11.23 10.75
N SER A 151 -15.21 -10.32 11.28
CA SER A 151 -14.19 -9.61 10.52
C SER A 151 -13.17 -10.58 9.91
N ALA A 152 -12.72 -11.56 10.70
CA ALA A 152 -11.74 -12.54 10.25
C ALA A 152 -12.32 -13.52 9.20
N ASP A 153 -13.56 -13.99 9.41
CA ASP A 153 -14.29 -14.88 8.49
C ASP A 153 -14.56 -14.15 7.16
N PHE A 154 -14.93 -12.86 7.19
CA PHE A 154 -15.05 -12.04 5.99
C PHE A 154 -13.73 -11.93 5.22
N LEU A 155 -12.63 -11.58 5.89
CA LEU A 155 -11.32 -11.49 5.25
C LEU A 155 -10.84 -12.85 4.72
N ALA A 156 -11.20 -13.95 5.38
CA ALA A 156 -10.92 -15.29 4.89
C ALA A 156 -11.74 -15.63 3.64
N ALA A 157 -13.02 -15.23 3.59
CA ALA A 157 -13.88 -15.40 2.43
C ALA A 157 -13.37 -14.60 1.20
N GLU A 158 -12.78 -13.43 1.43
CA GLU A 158 -12.11 -12.62 0.40
C GLU A 158 -10.71 -13.15 0.03
N GLY A 159 -10.20 -14.19 0.70
CA GLY A 159 -8.90 -14.79 0.43
C GLY A 159 -7.70 -14.01 1.01
N VAL A 160 -7.95 -13.05 1.89
CA VAL A 160 -6.91 -12.27 2.60
C VAL A 160 -6.30 -13.09 3.73
N LEU A 161 -7.14 -13.82 4.48
CA LEU A 161 -6.73 -14.68 5.58
C LEU A 161 -7.00 -16.15 5.29
N ILE A 162 -6.35 -17.03 6.03
CA ILE A 162 -6.63 -18.46 6.06
C ILE A 162 -6.84 -18.93 7.50
N PRO A 163 -7.87 -19.75 7.77
CA PRO A 163 -8.11 -20.31 9.09
C PRO A 163 -7.09 -21.40 9.41
N VAL A 164 -6.54 -21.37 10.62
CA VAL A 164 -5.63 -22.39 11.15
C VAL A 164 -6.44 -23.52 11.77
N THR A 165 -6.55 -24.65 11.07
CA THR A 165 -7.48 -25.74 11.45
C THR A 165 -6.95 -26.78 12.40
N GLU A 166 -5.66 -26.76 12.70
CA GLU A 166 -5.03 -27.75 13.58
C GLU A 166 -5.21 -27.42 15.07
N ARG A 167 -5.91 -26.31 15.37
CA ARG A 167 -6.11 -25.81 16.73
C ARG A 167 -7.56 -25.94 17.16
N ALA A 168 -7.74 -26.14 18.47
CA ALA A 168 -9.05 -26.11 19.12
C ALA A 168 -9.65 -24.69 19.14
N GLU A 169 -8.80 -23.66 19.11
CA GLU A 169 -9.19 -22.25 19.08
C GLU A 169 -9.17 -21.73 17.63
N ARG A 170 -10.16 -20.90 17.28
CA ARG A 170 -10.19 -20.21 15.97
C ARG A 170 -9.03 -19.22 15.89
N ALA A 171 -8.08 -19.50 15.00
CA ALA A 171 -6.97 -18.62 14.68
C ALA A 171 -6.87 -18.42 13.17
N PHE A 172 -6.32 -17.27 12.77
CA PHE A 172 -6.15 -16.89 11.37
C PHE A 172 -4.73 -16.37 11.13
N ARG A 173 -4.25 -16.56 9.91
CA ARG A 173 -2.99 -15.98 9.42
C ARG A 173 -3.18 -15.44 8.01
N LEU A 174 -2.24 -14.63 7.55
CA LEU A 174 -2.24 -14.10 6.19
C LEU A 174 -2.15 -15.23 5.15
N SER A 175 -2.89 -15.09 4.04
CA SER A 175 -2.89 -16.11 2.99
C SER A 175 -1.54 -16.17 2.25
N SER A 176 -0.95 -15.02 1.95
CA SER A 176 0.36 -14.89 1.29
C SER A 176 0.95 -13.49 1.48
N PRO A 177 2.29 -13.33 1.40
CA PRO A 177 2.90 -12.00 1.39
C PRO A 177 2.41 -11.11 0.23
N MET A 178 2.11 -11.70 -0.92
CA MET A 178 1.62 -10.96 -2.08
C MET A 178 0.22 -10.38 -1.86
N VAL A 179 -0.72 -11.15 -1.29
CA VAL A 179 -2.06 -10.65 -0.95
C VAL A 179 -1.97 -9.54 0.09
N ARG A 180 -1.14 -9.72 1.12
CA ARG A 180 -0.84 -8.67 2.10
C ARG A 180 -0.38 -7.39 1.41
N ASN A 181 0.59 -7.46 0.49
CA ASN A 181 1.10 -6.30 -0.23
C ASN A 181 0.02 -5.63 -1.10
N ILE A 182 -0.86 -6.40 -1.72
CA ILE A 182 -2.02 -5.84 -2.45
C ILE A 182 -2.93 -5.05 -1.52
N VAL A 183 -3.27 -5.59 -0.34
CA VAL A 183 -4.09 -4.89 0.65
C VAL A 183 -3.40 -3.62 1.13
N LEU A 184 -2.10 -3.69 1.46
CA LEU A 184 -1.32 -2.55 1.89
C LEU A 184 -1.21 -1.44 0.84
N GLN A 185 -1.10 -1.79 -0.45
CA GLN A 185 -0.92 -0.79 -1.51
C GLN A 185 -2.23 -0.27 -2.08
N ARG A 186 -3.32 -1.07 -2.02
CA ARG A 186 -4.57 -0.76 -2.74
C ARG A 186 -5.76 -0.48 -1.83
N VAL A 187 -5.71 -0.90 -0.57
CA VAL A 187 -6.83 -0.76 0.39
C VAL A 187 -6.46 0.19 1.53
N ILE A 188 -5.33 -0.06 2.20
CA ILE A 188 -4.92 0.68 3.39
C ILE A 188 -4.76 2.20 3.16
N PRO A 189 -4.24 2.70 2.02
CA PRO A 189 -4.13 4.14 1.79
C PRO A 189 -5.49 4.85 1.84
N LYS A 190 -6.57 4.22 1.35
CA LYS A 190 -7.93 4.77 1.47
C LYS A 190 -8.37 4.87 2.92
N SER A 191 -8.15 3.79 3.68
CA SER A 191 -8.53 3.73 5.10
C SER A 191 -7.76 4.77 5.93
N ALA A 192 -6.50 5.04 5.57
CA ALA A 192 -5.69 6.07 6.20
C ALA A 192 -6.26 7.48 5.93
N ILE A 193 -6.58 7.81 4.66
CA ILE A 193 -7.20 9.09 4.30
C ILE A 193 -8.56 9.26 5.00
N GLN A 194 -9.36 8.19 5.10
CA GLN A 194 -10.64 8.20 5.80
C GLN A 194 -10.52 8.35 7.33
N SER A 195 -9.32 8.22 7.89
CA SER A 195 -9.07 8.40 9.33
C SER A 195 -8.87 9.87 9.73
N PHE A 196 -8.72 10.78 8.76
CA PHE A 196 -8.70 12.23 9.00
C PHE A 196 -10.09 12.72 9.40
N ASP A 197 -10.16 13.61 10.39
CA ASP A 197 -11.41 14.22 10.82
C ASP A 197 -11.79 15.33 9.83
N LYS A 198 -12.78 15.02 9.00
CA LYS A 198 -13.28 15.94 7.98
C LYS A 198 -13.79 17.25 8.58
N SER A 199 -14.37 17.21 9.77
CA SER A 199 -14.92 18.41 10.43
C SER A 199 -13.79 19.34 10.85
N ILE A 200 -12.71 18.79 11.42
CA ILE A 200 -11.52 19.56 11.79
C ILE A 200 -10.95 20.27 10.57
N ILE A 201 -10.74 19.56 9.46
CA ILE A 201 -10.15 20.13 8.24
C ILE A 201 -11.10 21.13 7.58
N LYS A 202 -12.38 20.80 7.43
CA LYS A 202 -13.39 21.70 6.87
C LYS A 202 -13.48 23.02 7.64
N TYR A 203 -13.60 22.95 8.96
CA TYR A 203 -13.74 24.16 9.78
C TYR A 203 -12.43 24.95 9.93
N ALA A 204 -11.29 24.36 9.57
CA ALA A 204 -10.01 25.07 9.62
C ALA A 204 -9.95 26.26 8.67
N CYS A 205 -10.65 26.22 7.53
CA CYS A 205 -10.79 27.38 6.62
C CYS A 205 -11.36 28.63 7.31
N GLU A 206 -12.09 28.47 8.41
CA GLU A 206 -12.66 29.57 9.19
C GLU A 206 -11.93 29.82 10.51
N ARG A 207 -11.42 28.75 11.15
CA ARG A 207 -10.94 28.77 12.54
C ARG A 207 -9.42 28.75 12.69
N SER A 208 -8.71 28.23 11.69
CA SER A 208 -7.26 28.04 11.73
C SER A 208 -6.70 28.09 10.30
N PHE A 209 -6.90 29.24 9.65
CA PHE A 209 -6.64 29.43 8.23
C PHE A 209 -5.43 30.31 7.95
N GLU A 210 -4.83 30.11 6.79
CA GLU A 210 -3.95 31.08 6.14
C GLU A 210 -4.53 31.51 4.79
N ILE A 211 -3.95 32.57 4.24
CA ILE A 211 -4.37 33.11 2.95
C ILE A 211 -3.52 32.48 1.86
N ALA A 212 -4.14 31.68 1.00
CA ALA A 212 -3.48 31.03 -0.11
C ALA A 212 -2.89 32.06 -1.09
N LYS A 213 -1.63 31.85 -1.47
CA LYS A 213 -0.92 32.64 -2.49
C LYS A 213 -1.23 32.19 -3.92
N VAL A 214 -1.79 30.99 -4.06
CA VAL A 214 -2.25 30.38 -5.31
C VAL A 214 -3.75 30.59 -5.50
N ARG A 215 -4.31 30.13 -6.63
CA ARG A 215 -5.76 30.16 -6.84
C ARG A 215 -6.43 28.96 -6.19
N VAL A 216 -7.55 29.21 -5.52
CA VAL A 216 -8.42 28.21 -4.91
C VAL A 216 -9.85 28.61 -5.25
N ASN A 217 -10.66 27.68 -5.74
CA ASN A 217 -12.01 27.96 -6.23
C ASN A 217 -12.06 29.12 -7.23
N SER A 218 -11.09 29.18 -8.14
CA SER A 218 -10.87 30.22 -9.16
C SER A 218 -10.48 31.61 -8.64
N GLU A 219 -10.39 31.82 -7.32
CA GLU A 219 -10.10 33.10 -6.69
C GLU A 219 -8.71 33.12 -6.04
N ARG A 220 -8.14 34.32 -5.86
CA ARG A 220 -6.90 34.53 -5.09
C ARG A 220 -7.23 34.90 -3.65
N ASN A 221 -6.26 34.75 -2.76
CA ASN A 221 -6.37 35.13 -1.34
C ASN A 221 -7.51 34.42 -0.60
N GLN A 222 -7.80 33.17 -0.97
CA GLN A 222 -8.78 32.36 -0.26
C GLN A 222 -8.22 31.87 1.07
N SER A 223 -9.12 31.70 2.04
CA SER A 223 -8.78 31.08 3.31
C SER A 223 -8.69 29.56 3.13
N VAL A 224 -7.56 28.98 3.53
CA VAL A 224 -7.29 27.54 3.46
C VAL A 224 -6.76 27.04 4.80
N PRO A 225 -6.90 25.75 5.14
CA PRO A 225 -6.39 25.23 6.41
C PRO A 225 -4.87 25.42 6.50
N ARG A 226 -4.39 25.86 7.67
CA ARG A 226 -2.95 25.96 7.95
C ARG A 226 -2.28 24.60 8.03
N GLU A 227 -0.99 24.58 7.73
CA GLU A 227 -0.08 23.43 7.91
C GLU A 227 -0.27 22.70 9.24
N SER A 228 -0.31 23.45 10.36
CA SER A 228 -0.51 22.91 11.71
C SER A 228 -1.77 22.04 11.91
N VAL A 229 -2.81 22.23 11.09
CA VAL A 229 -4.03 21.42 11.12
C VAL A 229 -3.74 20.04 10.53
N TYR A 230 -3.05 20.00 9.39
CA TYR A 230 -2.62 18.76 8.76
C TYR A 230 -1.55 18.05 9.59
N ASP A 231 -0.62 18.78 10.21
CA ASP A 231 0.37 18.21 11.14
C ASP A 231 -0.30 17.45 12.27
N SER A 232 -1.26 18.11 12.93
CA SER A 232 -1.96 17.55 14.09
C SER A 232 -2.76 16.31 13.69
N GLU A 233 -3.45 16.37 12.55
CA GLU A 233 -4.27 15.25 12.07
C GLU A 233 -3.43 14.08 11.56
N LEU A 234 -2.37 14.34 10.78
CA LEU A 234 -1.47 13.28 10.32
C LEU A 234 -0.74 12.64 11.49
N TYR A 235 -0.24 13.43 12.45
CA TYR A 235 0.35 12.90 13.68
C TYR A 235 -0.64 12.01 14.44
N ARG A 236 -1.89 12.46 14.63
CA ARG A 236 -2.94 11.67 15.30
C ARG A 236 -3.22 10.35 14.57
N VAL A 237 -3.34 10.38 13.25
CA VAL A 237 -3.58 9.17 12.42
C VAL A 237 -2.42 8.20 12.56
N LEU A 238 -1.18 8.67 12.34
CA LEU A 238 0.03 7.85 12.46
C LEU A 238 0.19 7.28 13.87
N TRP A 239 -0.01 8.10 14.90
CA TRP A 239 0.08 7.68 16.30
C TRP A 239 -0.89 6.54 16.60
N ASN A 240 -2.16 6.71 16.25
CA ASN A 240 -3.19 5.71 16.51
C ASN A 240 -2.93 4.39 15.77
N TRP A 241 -2.28 4.45 14.61
CA TRP A 241 -2.05 3.27 13.78
C TRP A 241 -0.77 2.53 14.13
N LEU A 242 0.29 3.24 14.53
CA LEU A 242 1.64 2.68 14.60
C LEU A 242 2.20 2.57 16.02
N SER A 243 1.74 3.40 16.97
CA SER A 243 2.30 3.43 18.33
C SER A 243 2.17 2.10 19.08
N GLY A 244 1.06 1.37 18.84
CA GLY A 244 0.83 0.03 19.42
C GLY A 244 1.83 -1.03 18.95
N PHE A 245 2.55 -0.77 17.87
CA PHE A 245 3.53 -1.68 17.29
C PHE A 245 4.98 -1.29 17.60
N GLY A 246 5.20 -0.42 18.59
CA GLY A 246 6.54 0.00 19.02
C GLY A 246 7.18 1.07 18.13
N PHE A 247 6.42 1.70 17.23
CA PHE A 247 6.89 2.89 16.52
C PHE A 247 6.94 4.09 17.47
N GLN A 248 8.03 4.85 17.39
CA GLN A 248 8.14 6.14 18.06
C GLN A 248 7.82 7.24 17.05
N ILE A 249 6.82 8.07 17.35
CA ILE A 249 6.37 9.13 16.47
C ILE A 249 6.45 10.43 17.26
N THR A 250 7.22 11.36 16.74
CA THR A 250 7.50 12.64 17.40
C THR A 250 7.16 13.77 16.45
N GLY A 251 6.22 14.62 16.85
CA GLY A 251 5.95 15.88 16.16
C GLY A 251 6.94 16.96 16.60
N GLN A 252 7.26 17.90 15.71
CA GLN A 252 8.11 19.06 15.98
C GLN A 252 9.47 18.67 16.57
N TRP A 253 10.20 17.78 15.89
CA TRP A 253 11.50 17.28 16.36
C TRP A 253 12.56 18.38 16.28
N HIS A 254 13.19 18.69 17.41
CA HIS A 254 14.21 19.74 17.49
C HIS A 254 15.53 19.33 16.83
N LEU A 255 16.04 20.20 15.96
CA LEU A 255 17.27 20.01 15.21
C LEU A 255 18.24 21.15 15.49
N ILE A 256 19.53 20.80 15.61
CA ILE A 256 20.60 21.75 15.84
C ILE A 256 21.63 21.60 14.73
N ASN A 257 21.75 22.62 13.87
CA ASN A 257 22.81 22.72 12.89
C ASN A 257 23.95 23.57 13.46
N ARG A 258 25.12 22.96 13.63
CA ARG A 258 26.31 23.58 14.25
C ARG A 258 27.21 24.34 13.27
N ASN A 259 26.86 24.39 11.98
CA ASN A 259 27.71 24.94 10.90
C ASN A 259 27.26 26.30 10.35
N ASP A 260 26.52 27.11 11.11
CA ASP A 260 26.26 28.49 10.66
C ASP A 260 27.56 29.30 10.76
N ASN A 261 27.96 29.97 9.68
CA ASN A 261 29.25 30.70 9.50
C ASN A 261 29.59 31.74 10.59
N ASN A 262 28.68 31.98 11.54
CA ASN A 262 28.82 32.88 12.67
C ASN A 262 29.09 32.17 14.02
N GLY A 263 29.33 30.85 14.03
CA GLY A 263 29.61 30.07 15.25
C GLY A 263 28.41 29.93 16.20
N ARG A 264 27.19 30.23 15.72
CA ARG A 264 25.94 30.07 16.48
C ARG A 264 25.20 28.82 16.02
N ASN A 265 24.60 28.12 16.97
CA ASN A 265 23.71 27.00 16.69
C ASN A 265 22.44 27.51 15.99
N LYS A 266 22.17 27.01 14.78
CA LYS A 266 20.89 27.21 14.12
C LYS A 266 19.91 26.14 14.60
N HIS A 267 18.84 26.57 15.24
CA HIS A 267 17.77 25.71 15.70
C HIS A 267 16.67 25.64 14.65
N SER A 268 16.20 24.45 14.34
CA SER A 268 15.03 24.20 13.48
C SER A 268 14.19 23.06 14.03
N TYR A 269 13.01 22.86 13.46
CA TYR A 269 12.12 21.77 13.83
C TYR A 269 11.67 21.07 12.55
N SER A 270 11.67 19.74 12.56
CA SER A 270 11.02 18.95 11.52
C SER A 270 9.63 18.54 11.99
N ASP A 271 8.68 18.46 11.06
CA ASP A 271 7.27 18.34 11.43
C ASP A 271 6.94 17.00 12.07
N ILE A 272 7.29 15.88 11.45
CA ILE A 272 7.07 14.54 12.02
C ILE A 272 8.28 13.64 11.75
N VAL A 273 8.81 13.03 12.80
CA VAL A 273 9.84 11.98 12.72
C VAL A 273 9.28 10.67 13.24
N ILE A 274 9.45 9.60 12.46
CA ILE A 274 9.02 8.25 12.79
C ILE A 274 10.25 7.36 12.93
N THR A 275 10.39 6.69 14.06
CA THR A 275 11.40 5.64 14.26
C THR A 275 10.70 4.30 14.40
N SER A 276 11.04 3.35 13.51
CA SER A 276 10.48 2.01 13.53
C SER A 276 11.13 1.13 14.61
N PRO A 277 10.48 0.02 15.01
CA PRO A 277 11.09 -0.98 15.91
C PRO A 277 12.40 -1.56 15.41
N ARG A 278 12.66 -1.45 14.09
CA ARG A 278 13.89 -1.90 13.43
C ARG A 278 14.91 -0.76 13.25
N ALA A 279 14.75 0.33 13.99
CA ALA A 279 15.60 1.52 13.96
C ALA A 279 15.66 2.23 12.60
N GLN A 280 14.65 2.05 11.74
CA GLN A 280 14.51 2.89 10.55
C GLN A 280 13.94 4.24 10.93
N VAL A 281 14.55 5.31 10.44
CA VAL A 281 14.14 6.69 10.72
C VAL A 281 13.57 7.30 9.44
N ILE A 282 12.33 7.79 9.53
CA ILE A 282 11.62 8.46 8.44
C ILE A 282 11.33 9.89 8.87
N VAL A 283 11.62 10.85 8.00
CA VAL A 283 11.36 12.27 8.24
C VAL A 283 10.28 12.75 7.29
N LEU A 284 9.21 13.35 7.84
CA LEU A 284 8.14 13.97 7.09
C LEU A 284 8.20 15.48 7.30
N GLU A 285 8.17 16.22 6.20
CA GLU A 285 7.99 17.67 6.18
C GLU A 285 6.65 17.98 5.53
N LEU A 286 5.80 18.70 6.24
CA LEU A 286 4.46 19.04 5.79
C LEU A 286 4.42 20.42 5.16
N LEU A 287 3.48 20.59 4.23
CA LEU A 287 3.13 21.89 3.66
C LEU A 287 1.62 21.99 3.47
N ALA A 288 1.08 23.20 3.58
CA ALA A 288 -0.30 23.53 3.25
C ALA A 288 -0.39 24.53 2.09
N THR A 289 -1.06 24.15 1.00
CA THR A 289 -1.39 24.99 -0.17
C THR A 289 -0.22 25.88 -0.60
N ALA A 290 0.97 25.27 -0.67
CA ALA A 290 2.23 25.95 -0.88
C ALA A 290 2.44 26.30 -2.35
N THR A 291 3.15 27.41 -2.58
CA THR A 291 3.61 27.80 -3.91
C THR A 291 4.76 26.91 -4.39
N VAL A 292 5.04 26.95 -5.70
CA VAL A 292 6.22 26.29 -6.30
C VAL A 292 7.53 26.69 -5.61
N GLY A 293 7.65 27.97 -5.24
CA GLY A 293 8.85 28.49 -4.58
C GLY A 293 9.03 27.89 -3.18
N GLU A 294 7.95 27.83 -2.40
CA GLU A 294 7.95 27.23 -1.05
C GLU A 294 8.25 25.73 -1.11
N LEU A 295 7.60 24.99 -2.01
CA LEU A 295 7.90 23.56 -2.22
C LEU A 295 9.37 23.33 -2.56
N SER A 296 9.94 24.16 -3.45
CA SER A 296 11.35 24.04 -3.87
C SER A 296 12.32 24.28 -2.72
N GLU A 297 12.02 25.22 -1.83
CA GLU A 297 12.80 25.45 -0.61
C GLU A 297 12.71 24.22 0.32
N HIS A 298 11.50 23.70 0.55
CA HIS A 298 11.26 22.62 1.48
C HIS A 298 11.85 21.27 1.00
N TYR A 299 11.94 21.02 -0.31
CA TYR A 299 12.65 19.85 -0.83
C TYR A 299 14.10 19.77 -0.35
N ASN A 300 14.79 20.90 -0.32
CA ASN A 300 16.17 20.95 0.19
C ASN A 300 16.21 20.89 1.72
N ARG A 301 15.20 21.47 2.38
CA ARG A 301 15.09 21.51 3.83
C ARG A 301 14.92 20.11 4.42
N VAL A 302 14.00 19.31 3.90
CA VAL A 302 13.77 17.94 4.38
C VAL A 302 14.99 17.04 4.16
N LEU A 303 15.71 17.20 3.05
CA LEU A 303 16.97 16.48 2.82
C LEU A 303 18.05 16.86 3.84
N ASN A 304 18.11 18.13 4.24
CA ASN A 304 19.00 18.55 5.31
C ASN A 304 18.59 17.97 6.67
N TYR A 305 17.28 17.90 6.97
CA TYR A 305 16.78 17.26 8.19
C TYR A 305 17.10 15.77 8.23
N ALA A 306 16.89 15.07 7.11
CA ALA A 306 17.26 13.67 6.94
C ALA A 306 18.75 13.44 7.22
N ARG A 307 19.64 14.30 6.72
CA ARG A 307 21.09 14.22 7.02
C ARG A 307 21.40 14.43 8.50
N LEU A 308 20.77 15.42 9.15
CA LEU A 308 20.98 15.68 10.58
C LEU A 308 20.48 14.54 11.48
N LEU A 309 19.44 13.83 11.04
CA LEU A 309 18.83 12.72 11.76
C LEU A 309 19.35 11.34 11.33
N SER A 310 20.23 11.27 10.33
CA SER A 310 20.64 10.01 9.68
C SER A 310 19.43 9.17 9.22
N ALA A 311 18.42 9.84 8.65
CA ALA A 311 17.18 9.22 8.22
C ALA A 311 17.38 8.29 7.02
N ASN A 312 16.62 7.21 6.98
CA ASN A 312 16.55 6.26 5.86
C ASN A 312 15.69 6.79 4.73
N GLU A 313 14.64 7.54 5.05
CA GLU A 313 13.70 8.10 4.08
C GLU A 313 13.32 9.53 4.47
N SER A 314 13.07 10.35 3.44
CA SER A 314 12.61 11.72 3.61
C SER A 314 11.42 12.00 2.70
N TRP A 315 10.40 12.65 3.24
CA TRP A 315 9.13 12.85 2.56
C TRP A 315 8.66 14.30 2.64
N ILE A 316 8.25 14.87 1.51
CA ILE A 316 7.30 15.99 1.51
C ILE A 316 5.88 15.42 1.54
N VAL A 317 5.07 15.93 2.46
CA VAL A 317 3.65 15.64 2.57
C VAL A 317 2.88 16.95 2.42
N HIS A 318 2.40 17.23 1.22
CA HIS A 318 1.79 18.51 0.87
C HIS A 318 0.28 18.36 0.70
N PHE A 319 -0.49 18.98 1.59
CA PHE A 319 -1.95 19.10 1.44
C PHE A 319 -2.27 20.41 0.72
N THR A 320 -3.11 20.38 -0.30
CA THR A 320 -3.38 21.57 -1.11
C THR A 320 -4.82 21.69 -1.57
N CYS A 321 -5.35 22.91 -1.51
CA CYS A 321 -6.61 23.29 -2.13
C CYS A 321 -6.42 23.97 -3.50
N GLU A 322 -5.19 24.00 -4.05
CA GLU A 322 -4.92 24.70 -5.31
C GLU A 322 -5.73 24.12 -6.47
N ASP A 323 -6.37 25.00 -7.26
CA ASP A 323 -7.12 24.60 -8.45
C ASP A 323 -6.26 23.78 -9.42
N ASP A 324 -6.84 22.73 -10.00
CA ASP A 324 -6.22 21.88 -11.04
C ASP A 324 -4.88 21.24 -10.64
N TYR A 325 -4.57 21.14 -9.34
CA TYR A 325 -3.25 20.71 -8.88
C TYR A 325 -2.82 19.32 -9.40
N ASN A 326 -3.77 18.41 -9.61
CA ASN A 326 -3.49 17.07 -10.15
C ASN A 326 -3.00 17.06 -11.61
N GLU A 327 -3.29 18.12 -12.37
CA GLU A 327 -2.86 18.30 -13.77
C GLU A 327 -1.50 19.00 -13.86
N LYS A 328 -1.20 19.87 -12.90
CA LYS A 328 0.02 20.70 -12.86
C LYS A 328 0.93 20.44 -11.67
N SER A 329 0.86 19.25 -11.08
CA SER A 329 1.56 18.92 -9.83
C SER A 329 3.04 19.27 -9.89
N HIS A 330 3.53 19.90 -8.84
CA HIS A 330 4.91 20.35 -8.76
C HIS A 330 5.79 19.24 -8.20
N TRP A 331 6.62 18.66 -9.06
CA TRP A 331 7.56 17.60 -8.68
C TRP A 331 8.97 18.16 -8.48
N PRO A 332 9.75 17.61 -7.53
CA PRO A 332 11.18 17.89 -7.44
C PRO A 332 11.90 17.38 -8.69
N SER A 333 13.15 17.83 -8.88
CA SER A 333 14.01 17.32 -9.95
C SER A 333 14.42 15.88 -9.69
N ASP A 334 14.75 15.14 -10.75
CA ASP A 334 15.22 13.76 -10.66
C ASP A 334 16.44 13.62 -9.72
N GLY A 335 17.36 14.60 -9.73
CA GLY A 335 18.52 14.61 -8.85
C GLY A 335 18.20 14.81 -7.37
N LEU A 336 17.04 15.40 -7.03
CA LEU A 336 16.56 15.46 -5.64
C LEU A 336 15.88 14.14 -5.26
N LEU A 337 15.06 13.57 -6.16
CA LEU A 337 14.41 12.27 -5.92
C LEU A 337 15.45 11.15 -5.69
N GLN A 338 16.57 11.18 -6.41
CA GLN A 338 17.70 10.26 -6.23
C GLN A 338 18.39 10.34 -4.87
N GLN A 339 18.10 11.37 -4.06
CA GLN A 339 18.65 11.54 -2.71
C GLN A 339 17.68 11.03 -1.63
N GLU A 340 16.90 9.98 -1.92
CA GLU A 340 15.89 9.41 -1.02
C GLU A 340 14.79 10.42 -0.61
N LEU A 341 14.47 11.35 -1.51
CA LEU A 341 13.32 12.24 -1.40
C LEU A 341 12.10 11.60 -2.07
N SER A 342 11.04 11.44 -1.31
CA SER A 342 9.71 11.11 -1.81
C SER A 342 8.75 12.28 -1.58
N VAL A 343 7.71 12.39 -2.41
CA VAL A 343 6.73 13.47 -2.33
C VAL A 343 5.32 12.89 -2.47
N ALA A 344 4.46 13.18 -1.51
CA ALA A 344 3.04 12.90 -1.55
C ALA A 344 2.26 14.21 -1.53
N HIS A 345 1.48 14.45 -2.58
CA HIS A 345 0.54 15.55 -2.68
C HIS A 345 -0.88 15.05 -2.42
N PHE A 346 -1.61 15.74 -1.56
CA PHE A 346 -3.00 15.49 -1.21
C PHE A 346 -3.82 16.71 -1.63
N TYR A 347 -4.35 16.67 -2.85
CA TYR A 347 -5.30 17.69 -3.30
C TYR A 347 -6.67 17.42 -2.67
N HIS A 348 -7.35 18.44 -2.17
CA HIS A 348 -8.73 18.32 -1.71
C HIS A 348 -9.52 19.60 -1.89
N ASP A 349 -10.84 19.49 -1.84
CA ASP A 349 -11.75 20.64 -1.79
C ASP A 349 -11.78 21.27 -0.39
N THR A 350 -12.24 22.51 -0.28
CA THR A 350 -12.29 23.24 1.01
C THR A 350 -13.23 22.59 2.04
N ASP A 351 -14.14 21.72 1.59
CA ASP A 351 -15.03 20.94 2.46
C ASP A 351 -14.47 19.56 2.84
N PHE A 352 -13.30 19.17 2.33
CA PHE A 352 -12.66 17.87 2.54
C PHE A 352 -13.59 16.66 2.22
N ARG A 353 -14.38 16.78 1.14
CA ARG A 353 -15.27 15.72 0.62
C ARG A 353 -14.59 14.85 -0.42
N ARG A 354 -13.51 15.34 -1.02
CA ARG A 354 -12.70 14.59 -1.98
C ARG A 354 -11.24 14.83 -1.68
N VAL A 355 -10.46 13.75 -1.68
CA VAL A 355 -9.00 13.80 -1.58
C VAL A 355 -8.41 13.00 -2.72
N ASP A 356 -7.60 13.66 -3.54
CA ASP A 356 -6.80 13.04 -4.57
C ASP A 356 -5.34 13.02 -4.10
N MET A 357 -4.82 11.81 -3.85
CA MET A 357 -3.43 11.57 -3.48
C MET A 357 -2.61 11.27 -4.72
N THR A 358 -1.51 11.99 -4.91
CA THR A 358 -0.51 11.66 -5.91
C THR A 358 0.87 11.58 -5.26
N VAL A 359 1.56 10.48 -5.48
CA VAL A 359 2.87 10.19 -4.87
C VAL A 359 3.92 10.07 -5.96
N CYS A 360 5.12 10.56 -5.67
CA CYS A 360 6.28 10.52 -6.56
C CYS A 360 7.53 10.14 -5.77
N TRP A 361 8.34 9.25 -6.34
CA TRP A 361 9.62 8.82 -5.77
C TRP A 361 10.58 8.41 -6.88
N TRP A 362 11.87 8.32 -6.57
CA TRP A 362 12.84 7.71 -7.47
C TRP A 362 12.77 6.19 -7.36
N ASN A 363 12.54 5.51 -8.48
CA ASN A 363 12.61 4.06 -8.51
C ASN A 363 14.01 3.63 -8.89
N ASN A 364 14.81 3.29 -7.87
CA ASN A 364 16.19 2.80 -8.04
C ASN A 364 16.29 1.62 -9.02
N ASN A 365 15.25 0.79 -9.13
CA ASN A 365 15.24 -0.36 -10.03
C ASN A 365 14.94 0.03 -11.49
N ARG A 366 14.05 0.99 -11.75
CA ARG A 366 13.81 1.52 -13.10
C ARG A 366 14.87 2.55 -13.51
N ASN A 367 15.55 3.15 -12.54
CA ASN A 367 16.35 4.36 -12.69
C ASN A 367 15.56 5.49 -13.34
N ASP A 368 14.31 5.65 -12.89
CA ASP A 368 13.39 6.69 -13.35
C ASP A 368 12.49 7.20 -12.21
N LYS A 369 11.77 8.28 -12.52
CA LYS A 369 10.72 8.81 -11.66
C LYS A 369 9.47 7.91 -11.76
N SER A 370 9.04 7.37 -10.62
CA SER A 370 7.78 6.64 -10.52
C SER A 370 6.70 7.50 -9.86
N THR A 371 5.44 7.29 -10.27
CA THR A 371 4.30 7.99 -9.69
C THR A 371 3.15 7.02 -9.40
N TYR A 372 2.39 7.33 -8.36
CA TYR A 372 1.17 6.63 -8.00
C TYR A 372 0.05 7.65 -7.81
N LYS A 373 -1.15 7.37 -8.32
CA LYS A 373 -2.31 8.26 -8.17
C LYS A 373 -3.47 7.49 -7.58
N TYR A 374 -4.19 8.14 -6.67
CA TYR A 374 -5.33 7.58 -5.99
C TYR A 374 -6.34 8.69 -5.65
N ALA A 375 -7.63 8.39 -5.73
CA ALA A 375 -8.69 9.35 -5.44
C ALA A 375 -9.71 8.73 -4.49
N VAL A 376 -10.13 9.52 -3.49
CA VAL A 376 -11.08 9.12 -2.46
C VAL A 376 -12.19 10.15 -2.39
N GLN A 377 -13.44 9.68 -2.54
CA GLN A 377 -14.60 10.42 -2.05
C GLN A 377 -14.84 10.04 -0.61
N LEU A 378 -15.00 11.05 0.24
CA LEU A 378 -15.01 10.94 1.68
C LEU A 378 -16.42 10.92 2.24
#